data_AF-A0A0C1K115-F1
#
_entry.id   AF-A0A0C1K115-F1
#
_cell.length_a   1.000
_cell.length_b   1.000
_cell.length_c   1.000
_cell.angle_alpha   90.00
_cell.angle_beta   90.00
_cell.angle_gamma   90.00
#
_symmetry.space_group_name_H-M   'P 1'
#
loop_
_entity.id
_entity.type
_entity.pdbx_description
1 polymer ?
#
loop_
_entity_poly.entity_id
_entity_poly.type
_entity_poly.pdbx_seq_one_letter_code
_entity_poly.pdbx_strand_id
1 'polypeptide(L)'
;MSMISISLAESSEQGDVITGTGGIRKARLKSTSKGKRGGFRVCYLNIEDRVILFLLFIYSKNEQENLSQEEKLELKQIAKAIKKGLKMSKLFKGLKKGLEEALAFAERKVTLKSELIEIPEPPNEYKAIDIKRIREKNHYSQGIFAKVLNVSVKTVQSWEAGTRVPSHAALRLLEIVDKGFYDPQIFKPL
;
A
#
# COMPACT_ATOMS: atom_id res chain seq x y z
N MET A 1 34.22 -7.14 4.82
CA MET A 1 33.43 -8.10 5.62
C MET A 1 34.33 -9.29 5.93
N SER A 2 34.42 -9.73 7.17
CA SER A 2 35.32 -10.84 7.55
C SER A 2 34.89 -12.13 6.84
N MET A 3 35.86 -12.96 6.40
CA MET A 3 35.59 -14.25 5.73
C MET A 3 34.63 -15.17 6.52
N ILE A 4 34.57 -14.99 7.85
CA ILE A 4 33.67 -15.69 8.77
C ILE A 4 32.21 -15.32 8.51
N SER A 5 31.91 -14.04 8.30
CA SER A 5 30.53 -13.57 8.06
C SER A 5 29.97 -14.07 6.73
N ILE A 6 30.82 -14.19 5.69
CA ILE A 6 30.42 -14.69 4.36
C ILE A 6 30.14 -16.20 4.42
N SER A 7 31.05 -16.99 5.01
CA SER A 7 30.86 -18.45 5.12
C SER A 7 29.63 -18.86 5.94
N LEU A 8 29.27 -18.10 6.97
CA LEU A 8 28.05 -18.36 7.75
C LEU A 8 26.78 -17.88 7.04
N ALA A 9 26.87 -16.84 6.20
CA ALA A 9 25.74 -16.37 5.39
C ALA A 9 25.34 -17.37 4.30
N GLU A 10 26.33 -18.05 3.70
CA GLU A 10 26.11 -19.09 2.69
C GLU A 10 25.50 -20.38 3.26
N SER A 11 25.58 -20.60 4.57
CA SER A 11 25.03 -21.78 5.26
C SER A 11 24.48 -21.39 6.64
N SER A 12 23.43 -20.57 6.65
CA SER A 12 22.84 -19.97 7.86
C SER A 12 22.19 -20.96 8.84
N GLU A 13 22.03 -22.23 8.43
CA GLU A 13 21.58 -23.34 9.29
C GLU A 13 22.74 -24.13 9.93
N GLN A 14 23.99 -23.82 9.58
CA GLN A 14 25.15 -24.60 10.00
C GLN A 14 25.37 -24.54 11.52
N GLY A 15 25.43 -25.71 12.15
CA GLY A 15 25.72 -25.84 13.58
C GLY A 15 24.48 -26.08 14.44
N ASP A 16 24.74 -26.57 15.64
CA ASP A 16 23.71 -27.10 16.52
C ASP A 16 22.97 -25.98 17.26
N VAL A 17 21.65 -26.06 17.33
CA VAL A 17 20.84 -25.16 18.17
C VAL A 17 21.13 -25.49 19.64
N ILE A 18 21.55 -24.47 20.41
CA ILE A 18 21.76 -24.63 21.85
C ILE A 18 20.41 -24.56 22.55
N THR A 19 19.95 -25.68 23.10
CA THR A 19 18.69 -25.77 23.85
C THR A 19 18.65 -24.76 25.00
N GLY A 20 17.54 -24.04 25.14
CA GLY A 20 17.33 -23.07 26.23
C GLY A 20 17.74 -21.63 25.93
N THR A 21 18.42 -21.35 24.81
CA THR A 21 18.95 -20.01 24.46
C THR A 21 18.05 -19.18 23.54
N GLY A 22 16.84 -19.66 23.22
CA GLY A 22 15.92 -18.94 22.33
C GLY A 22 16.26 -19.01 20.83
N GLY A 23 17.06 -20.01 20.42
CA GLY A 23 17.36 -20.32 19.01
C GLY A 23 18.77 -19.92 18.55
N ILE A 24 19.71 -19.73 19.48
CA ILE A 24 21.12 -19.48 19.13
C ILE A 24 21.77 -20.77 18.68
N ARG A 25 22.53 -20.70 17.58
CA ARG A 25 23.25 -21.81 16.97
C ARG A 25 24.74 -21.71 17.27
N LYS A 26 25.39 -22.86 17.40
CA LYS A 26 26.84 -22.99 17.59
C LYS A 26 27.47 -23.65 16.38
N ALA A 27 28.15 -22.87 15.53
CA ALA A 27 28.93 -23.36 14.41
C ALA A 27 30.39 -23.61 14.79
N ARG A 28 31.00 -24.64 14.20
CA ARG A 28 32.44 -24.92 14.29
C ARG A 28 33.10 -24.49 12.98
N LEU A 29 33.96 -23.48 13.04
CA LEU A 29 34.66 -22.97 11.87
C LEU A 29 36.15 -23.30 11.94
N LYS A 30 36.75 -23.60 10.79
CA LYS A 30 38.20 -23.79 10.66
C LYS A 30 38.86 -22.43 10.48
N SER A 31 39.96 -22.17 11.18
CA SER A 31 40.78 -21.00 10.93
C SER A 31 41.40 -21.08 9.53
N THR A 32 41.26 -20.03 8.73
CA THR A 32 41.96 -19.83 7.47
C THR A 32 43.28 -19.05 7.64
N SER A 33 43.66 -18.67 8.87
CA SER A 33 44.89 -17.91 9.10
C SER A 33 46.14 -18.78 9.17
N LYS A 34 47.16 -18.35 8.43
CA LYS A 34 48.52 -18.91 8.29
C LYS A 34 49.29 -18.73 9.61
N GLY A 35 48.93 -19.46 10.67
CA GLY A 35 49.70 -19.38 11.93
C GLY A 35 49.14 -20.06 13.19
N LYS A 36 47.86 -20.44 13.28
CA LYS A 36 47.35 -21.22 14.42
C LYS A 36 46.37 -22.30 13.95
N ARG A 37 46.74 -23.57 14.17
CA ARG A 37 45.94 -24.79 13.90
C ARG A 37 44.70 -24.94 14.84
N GLY A 38 44.05 -23.85 15.21
CA GLY A 38 42.89 -23.85 16.10
C GLY A 38 41.59 -23.63 15.34
N GLY A 39 40.62 -24.55 15.47
CA GLY A 39 39.24 -24.25 15.08
C GLY A 39 38.61 -23.27 16.08
N PHE A 40 37.67 -22.44 15.60
CA PHE A 40 36.90 -21.50 16.43
C PHE A 40 35.44 -21.92 16.47
N ARG A 41 34.75 -21.60 17.58
CA ARG A 41 33.31 -21.77 17.71
C ARG A 41 32.65 -20.41 17.65
N VAL A 42 31.61 -20.29 16.84
CA VAL A 42 30.83 -19.07 16.67
C VAL A 42 29.42 -19.34 17.16
N CYS A 43 28.96 -18.52 18.12
CA CYS A 43 27.57 -18.48 18.52
C CYS A 43 26.86 -17.35 17.78
N TYR A 44 25.79 -17.69 17.06
CA TYR A 44 25.05 -16.74 16.26
C TYR A 44 23.54 -16.99 16.33
N LEU A 45 22.77 -15.93 16.10
CA LEU A 45 21.31 -16.01 15.97
C LEU A 45 20.94 -15.78 14.51
N ASN A 46 20.30 -16.77 13.89
CA ASN A 46 19.71 -16.66 12.56
C ASN A 46 18.27 -16.17 12.68
N ILE A 47 17.94 -15.08 11.97
CA ILE A 47 16.58 -14.59 11.79
C ILE A 47 16.17 -14.88 10.35
N GLU A 48 15.63 -16.08 10.13
CA GLU A 48 15.27 -16.63 8.81
C GLU A 48 14.35 -15.68 8.03
N ASP A 49 13.31 -15.13 8.68
CA ASP A 49 12.34 -14.20 8.07
C ASP A 49 12.96 -12.91 7.48
N ARG A 50 14.20 -12.57 7.87
CA ARG A 50 14.87 -11.33 7.41
C ARG A 50 16.27 -11.55 6.84
N VAL A 51 16.76 -12.81 6.78
CA VAL A 51 18.12 -13.15 6.35
C VAL A 51 19.20 -12.35 7.12
N ILE A 52 18.97 -12.15 8.43
CA ILE A 52 19.91 -11.43 9.31
C ILE A 52 20.61 -12.42 10.24
N LEU A 53 21.94 -12.40 10.24
CA LEU A 53 22.79 -13.14 11.17
C LEU A 53 23.38 -12.21 12.23
N PHE A 54 23.05 -12.45 13.50
CA PHE A 54 23.70 -11.78 14.62
C PHE A 54 24.81 -12.66 15.16
N LEU A 55 26.08 -12.29 14.94
CA LEU A 55 27.20 -12.88 15.66
C LEU A 55 27.18 -12.36 17.10
N LEU A 56 27.08 -13.28 18.06
CA LEU A 56 27.06 -12.93 19.49
C LEU A 56 28.48 -12.95 20.06
N PHE A 57 29.18 -14.07 19.87
CA PHE A 57 30.56 -14.23 20.36
C PHE A 57 31.29 -15.34 19.60
N ILE A 58 32.63 -15.23 19.61
CA ILE A 58 33.57 -16.18 19.01
C ILE A 58 34.54 -16.59 20.12
N TYR A 59 34.79 -17.89 20.27
CA TYR A 59 35.78 -18.40 21.21
C TYR A 59 36.60 -19.52 20.58
N SER A 60 37.81 -19.73 21.12
CA SER A 60 38.71 -20.78 20.64
C SER A 60 38.34 -22.16 21.18
N LYS A 61 38.86 -23.22 20.55
CA LYS A 61 38.52 -24.62 20.86
C LYS A 61 38.63 -24.99 22.36
N ASN A 62 39.45 -24.27 23.13
CA ASN A 62 39.86 -24.64 24.49
C ASN A 62 39.33 -23.70 25.58
N GLU A 63 38.54 -22.68 25.26
CA GLU A 63 38.10 -21.67 26.24
C GLU A 63 36.80 -22.03 26.97
N GLN A 64 35.85 -22.72 26.32
CA GLN A 64 34.56 -23.07 26.94
C GLN A 64 34.01 -24.38 26.35
N GLU A 65 33.78 -25.38 27.19
CA GLU A 65 33.13 -26.65 26.78
C GLU A 65 31.60 -26.58 26.87
N ASN A 66 31.05 -25.95 27.92
CA ASN A 66 29.61 -25.86 28.16
C ASN A 66 29.22 -24.46 28.66
N LEU A 67 28.13 -23.91 28.11
CA LEU A 67 27.50 -22.68 28.61
C LEU A 67 26.79 -22.97 29.94
N SER A 68 26.97 -22.09 30.93
CA SER A 68 26.28 -22.13 32.21
C SER A 68 24.78 -21.91 32.04
N GLN A 69 23.97 -22.26 33.05
CA GLN A 69 22.53 -22.00 33.00
C GLN A 69 22.22 -20.50 33.00
N GLU A 70 23.03 -19.70 33.70
CA GLU A 70 22.91 -18.24 33.75
C GLU A 70 23.21 -17.62 32.38
N GLU A 71 24.31 -18.01 31.74
CA GLU A 71 24.69 -17.54 30.38
C GLU A 71 23.60 -17.90 29.35
N LYS A 72 23.01 -19.10 29.45
CA LYS A 72 21.89 -19.50 28.58
C LYS A 72 20.67 -18.62 28.78
N LEU A 73 20.38 -18.22 30.02
CA LEU A 73 19.24 -17.37 30.33
C LEU A 73 19.45 -15.95 29.80
N GLU A 74 20.64 -15.37 29.95
CA GLU A 74 21.00 -14.08 29.37
C GLU A 74 20.88 -14.09 27.85
N LEU A 75 21.42 -15.13 27.21
CA LEU A 75 21.34 -15.32 25.77
C LEU A 75 19.90 -15.42 25.26
N LYS A 76 19.04 -16.09 26.03
CA LYS A 76 17.60 -16.16 25.75
C LYS A 76 16.95 -14.78 25.83
N GLN A 77 17.32 -13.94 26.79
CA GLN A 77 16.79 -12.58 26.91
C GLN A 77 17.22 -11.71 25.73
N ILE A 78 18.50 -11.76 25.35
CA ILE A 78 19.04 -11.04 24.19
C ILE A 78 18.33 -11.48 22.89
N ALA A 79 18.22 -12.79 22.65
CA ALA A 79 17.53 -13.31 21.47
C ALA A 79 16.06 -12.88 21.44
N LYS A 80 15.38 -12.86 22.59
CA LYS A 80 13.99 -12.38 22.70
C LYS A 80 13.87 -10.89 22.40
N ALA A 81 14.80 -10.06 22.88
CA ALA A 81 14.81 -8.63 22.62
C ALA A 81 15.04 -8.32 21.13
N ILE A 82 16.02 -8.98 20.50
CA ILE A 82 16.31 -8.85 19.07
C ILE A 82 15.07 -9.25 18.25
N LYS A 83 14.47 -10.41 18.53
CA LYS A 83 13.25 -10.88 17.84
C LYS A 83 12.06 -9.93 18.06
N LYS A 84 11.94 -9.31 19.23
CA LYS A 84 10.88 -8.32 19.51
C LYS A 84 11.09 -7.03 18.70
N GLY A 85 12.33 -6.52 18.60
CA GLY A 85 12.66 -5.35 17.80
C GLY A 85 12.50 -5.58 16.29
N LEU A 86 12.72 -6.82 15.85
CA LEU A 86 12.55 -7.24 14.45
C LEU A 86 11.13 -7.72 14.11
N LYS A 87 10.16 -7.65 15.04
CA LYS A 87 8.77 -8.01 14.73
C LYS A 87 8.28 -7.24 13.51
N MET A 88 7.70 -7.98 12.56
CA MET A 88 7.10 -7.38 11.36
C MET A 88 6.13 -6.27 11.76
N SER A 89 6.25 -5.12 11.08
CA SER A 89 5.45 -3.95 11.39
C SER A 89 3.97 -4.30 11.27
N LYS A 90 3.14 -3.66 12.11
CA LYS A 90 1.67 -3.78 12.04
C LYS A 90 1.18 -3.50 10.60
N LEU A 91 1.85 -2.57 9.91
CA LEU A 91 1.63 -2.24 8.52
C LEU A 91 1.86 -3.44 7.58
N PHE A 92 3.00 -4.13 7.66
CA PHE A 92 3.28 -5.27 6.80
C PHE A 92 2.26 -6.41 7.00
N LYS A 93 1.85 -6.66 8.25
CA LYS A 93 0.79 -7.65 8.52
C LYS A 93 -0.54 -7.27 7.87
N GLY A 94 -0.91 -6.00 7.91
CA GLY A 94 -2.10 -5.49 7.24
C GLY A 94 -2.01 -5.63 5.72
N LEU A 95 -0.86 -5.26 5.13
CA LEU A 95 -0.61 -5.37 3.69
C LEU A 95 -0.64 -6.82 3.21
N LYS A 96 0.04 -7.74 3.90
CA LYS A 96 0.04 -9.17 3.58
C LYS A 96 -1.38 -9.72 3.59
N LYS A 97 -2.15 -9.42 4.65
CA LYS A 97 -3.55 -9.85 4.75
C LYS A 97 -4.40 -9.31 3.58
N GLY A 98 -4.27 -8.02 3.26
CA GLY A 98 -5.02 -7.43 2.13
C GLY A 98 -4.66 -8.06 0.78
N LEU A 99 -3.38 -8.39 0.55
CA LEU A 99 -2.93 -9.07 -0.66
C LEU A 99 -3.44 -10.52 -0.75
N GLU A 100 -3.44 -11.25 0.36
CA GLU A 100 -4.01 -12.60 0.44
C GLU A 100 -5.52 -12.59 0.15
N GLU A 101 -6.25 -11.61 0.70
CA GLU A 101 -7.67 -11.40 0.41
C GLU A 101 -7.93 -11.05 -1.07
N ALA A 102 -7.06 -10.24 -1.68
CA ALA A 102 -7.14 -9.89 -3.10
C ALA A 102 -6.89 -11.09 -4.03
N LEU A 103 -5.91 -11.94 -3.69
CA LEU A 103 -5.67 -13.21 -4.42
C LEU A 103 -6.86 -14.15 -4.30
N ALA A 104 -7.42 -14.30 -3.10
CA ALA A 104 -8.59 -15.14 -2.88
C ALA A 104 -9.84 -14.64 -3.64
N PHE A 105 -9.97 -13.32 -3.80
CA PHE A 105 -10.99 -12.71 -4.67
C PHE A 105 -10.75 -13.02 -6.15
N ALA A 106 -9.52 -12.89 -6.64
CA ALA A 106 -9.16 -13.23 -8.03
C ALA A 106 -9.41 -14.72 -8.35
N GLU A 107 -9.15 -15.61 -7.39
CA GLU A 107 -9.44 -17.05 -7.50
C GLU A 107 -10.92 -17.41 -7.30
N ARG A 108 -11.82 -16.42 -7.14
CA ARG A 108 -13.25 -16.59 -6.86
C ARG A 108 -13.58 -17.37 -5.58
N LYS A 109 -12.65 -17.42 -4.62
CA LYS A 109 -12.83 -18.11 -3.33
C LYS A 109 -13.52 -17.24 -2.28
N VAL A 110 -13.47 -15.92 -2.44
CA VAL A 110 -14.06 -14.93 -1.52
C VAL A 110 -14.74 -13.82 -2.33
N THR A 111 -15.85 -13.27 -1.83
CA THR A 111 -16.49 -12.08 -2.40
C THR A 111 -16.10 -10.86 -1.57
N LEU A 112 -15.40 -9.90 -2.17
CA LEU A 112 -15.10 -8.60 -1.56
C LEU A 112 -16.26 -7.64 -1.83
N LYS A 113 -16.50 -6.71 -0.90
CA LYS A 113 -17.42 -5.58 -1.14
C LYS A 113 -16.88 -4.79 -2.32
N SER A 114 -17.54 -4.92 -3.45
CA SER A 114 -17.25 -4.20 -4.68
C SER A 114 -18.44 -3.30 -4.96
N GLU A 115 -18.14 -2.02 -5.23
CA GLU A 115 -19.13 -1.06 -5.71
C GLU A 115 -18.83 -0.85 -7.19
N LEU A 116 -19.77 -1.20 -8.06
CA LEU A 116 -19.69 -0.88 -9.47
C LEU A 116 -19.98 0.61 -9.61
N ILE A 117 -18.94 1.41 -9.81
CA ILE A 117 -19.07 2.82 -10.13
C ILE A 117 -19.20 2.92 -11.65
N GLU A 118 -20.42 3.14 -12.14
CA GLU A 118 -20.64 3.46 -13.54
C GLU A 118 -20.11 4.87 -13.82
N ILE A 119 -19.08 4.97 -14.64
CA ILE A 119 -18.58 6.27 -15.12
C ILE A 119 -19.55 6.75 -16.20
N PRO A 120 -20.20 7.93 -16.03
CA PRO A 120 -21.16 8.39 -17.01
C PRO A 120 -20.47 8.72 -18.33
N GLU A 121 -21.05 8.24 -19.43
CA GLU A 121 -20.61 8.60 -20.78
C GLU A 121 -20.61 10.13 -20.99
N PRO A 122 -19.76 10.65 -21.90
CA PRO A 122 -19.78 12.07 -22.22
C PRO A 122 -21.18 12.52 -22.64
N PRO A 123 -21.59 13.75 -22.28
CA PRO A 123 -22.91 14.25 -22.62
C PRO A 123 -23.06 14.37 -24.14
N ASN A 124 -24.26 14.12 -24.65
CA ASN A 124 -24.57 14.36 -26.06
C ASN A 124 -24.34 15.82 -26.45
N GLU A 125 -24.00 16.05 -27.72
CA GLU A 125 -23.94 17.40 -28.27
C GLU A 125 -25.36 18.00 -28.34
N TYR A 126 -25.50 19.24 -27.88
CA TYR A 126 -26.76 20.00 -27.96
C TYR A 126 -26.69 21.00 -29.10
N LYS A 127 -27.63 20.92 -30.04
CA LYS A 127 -27.78 21.95 -31.10
C LYS A 127 -28.46 23.18 -30.51
N ALA A 128 -28.37 24.29 -31.22
CA ALA A 128 -29.02 25.55 -30.86
C ALA A 128 -30.52 25.39 -30.50
N ILE A 129 -31.22 24.55 -31.27
CA ILE A 129 -32.64 24.22 -31.05
C ILE A 129 -32.86 23.46 -29.74
N ASP A 130 -31.95 22.56 -29.37
CA ASP A 130 -32.03 21.79 -28.13
C ASP A 130 -31.80 22.68 -26.92
N ILE A 131 -30.83 23.59 -27.00
CA ILE A 131 -30.52 24.53 -25.92
C ILE A 131 -31.71 25.45 -25.65
N LYS A 132 -32.34 25.95 -26.73
CA LYS A 132 -33.57 26.75 -26.63
C LYS A 132 -34.72 25.93 -26.02
N ARG A 133 -34.89 24.67 -26.46
CA ARG A 133 -35.89 23.74 -25.90
C ARG A 133 -35.68 23.52 -24.40
N ILE A 134 -34.44 23.27 -23.96
CA ILE A 134 -34.12 23.03 -22.55
C ILE A 134 -34.50 24.25 -21.71
N ARG A 135 -34.16 25.44 -22.18
CA ARG A 135 -34.51 26.69 -21.49
C ARG A 135 -36.03 26.86 -21.35
N GLU A 136 -36.78 26.65 -22.43
CA GLU A 136 -38.23 26.85 -22.47
C GLU A 136 -38.99 25.78 -21.69
N LYS A 137 -38.52 24.52 -21.76
CA LYS A 137 -39.03 23.39 -20.97
C LYS A 137 -38.95 23.66 -19.46
N ASN A 138 -37.88 24.32 -19.01
CA ASN A 138 -37.69 24.68 -17.61
C ASN A 138 -38.26 26.08 -17.26
N HIS A 139 -39.03 26.69 -18.17
CA HIS A 139 -39.68 27.99 -17.99
C HIS A 139 -38.72 29.14 -17.64
N TYR A 140 -37.48 29.11 -18.15
CA TYR A 140 -36.50 30.15 -17.89
C TYR A 140 -36.45 31.19 -19.02
N SER A 141 -36.30 32.47 -18.63
CA SER A 141 -35.86 33.51 -19.55
C SER A 141 -34.37 33.35 -19.88
N GLN A 142 -33.89 33.92 -20.99
CA GLN A 142 -32.45 33.83 -21.34
C GLN A 142 -31.55 34.38 -20.22
N GLY A 143 -31.98 35.42 -19.50
CA GLY A 143 -31.24 35.98 -18.39
C GLY A 143 -31.19 35.07 -17.16
N ILE A 144 -32.31 34.42 -16.83
CA ILE A 144 -32.37 33.44 -15.75
C ILE A 144 -31.51 32.22 -16.10
N PHE A 145 -31.64 31.70 -17.33
CA PHE A 145 -30.90 30.54 -17.78
C PHE A 145 -29.38 30.77 -17.80
N ALA A 146 -28.94 31.98 -18.17
CA ALA A 146 -27.55 32.37 -18.08
C ALA A 146 -27.02 32.33 -16.64
N LYS A 147 -27.82 32.79 -15.66
CA LYS A 147 -27.47 32.69 -14.22
C LYS A 147 -27.45 31.24 -13.73
N VAL A 148 -28.43 30.43 -14.13
CA VAL A 148 -28.52 28.99 -13.83
C VAL A 148 -27.26 28.25 -14.26
N LEU A 149 -26.76 28.55 -15.47
CA LEU A 149 -25.57 27.93 -16.04
C LEU A 149 -24.26 28.65 -15.68
N ASN A 150 -24.31 29.73 -14.89
CA ASN A 150 -23.18 30.58 -14.55
C ASN A 150 -22.38 31.09 -15.78
N VAL A 151 -23.09 31.59 -16.79
CA VAL A 151 -22.52 32.17 -18.01
C VAL A 151 -23.15 33.53 -18.33
N SER A 152 -22.57 34.26 -19.28
CA SER A 152 -23.16 35.52 -19.74
C SER A 152 -24.42 35.29 -20.58
N VAL A 153 -25.36 36.25 -20.56
CA VAL A 153 -26.55 36.21 -21.43
C VAL A 153 -26.16 36.15 -22.91
N LYS A 154 -25.09 36.85 -23.30
CA LYS A 154 -24.53 36.78 -24.66
C LYS A 154 -24.08 35.36 -25.03
N THR A 155 -23.56 34.60 -24.06
CA THR A 155 -23.16 33.21 -24.26
C THR A 155 -24.37 32.36 -24.60
N VAL A 156 -25.45 32.44 -23.81
CA VAL A 156 -26.73 31.74 -24.09
C VAL A 156 -27.29 32.13 -25.46
N GLN A 157 -27.31 33.43 -25.77
CA GLN A 157 -27.76 33.93 -27.08
C GLN A 157 -26.92 33.36 -28.23
N SER A 158 -25.58 33.31 -28.08
CA SER A 158 -24.69 32.78 -29.11
C SER A 158 -24.90 31.27 -29.34
N TRP A 159 -25.21 30.53 -28.27
CA TRP A 159 -25.53 29.11 -28.31
C TRP A 159 -26.90 28.85 -28.97
N GLU A 160 -27.94 29.59 -28.58
CA GLU A 160 -29.28 29.50 -29.20
C GLU A 160 -29.32 30.01 -30.64
N ALA A 161 -28.38 30.86 -31.04
CA ALA A 161 -28.20 31.28 -32.43
C ALA A 161 -27.30 30.31 -33.24
N GLY A 162 -26.66 29.33 -32.60
CA GLY A 162 -25.75 28.38 -33.25
C GLY A 162 -24.42 28.97 -33.72
N THR A 163 -24.08 30.19 -33.30
CA THR A 163 -22.81 30.85 -33.66
C THR A 163 -21.62 30.33 -32.87
N ARG A 164 -21.87 29.79 -31.66
CA ARG A 164 -20.86 29.17 -30.80
C ARG A 164 -21.41 27.86 -30.25
N VAL A 165 -20.51 26.92 -30.01
CA VAL A 165 -20.82 25.63 -29.38
C VAL A 165 -20.49 25.72 -27.89
N PRO A 166 -21.30 25.12 -26.98
CA PRO A 166 -20.96 25.02 -25.57
C PRO A 166 -19.67 24.22 -25.34
N SER A 167 -18.91 24.57 -24.30
CA SER A 167 -17.74 23.76 -23.89
C SER A 167 -18.18 22.41 -23.31
N HIS A 168 -17.27 21.45 -23.23
CA HIS A 168 -17.54 20.13 -22.62
C HIS A 168 -18.18 20.21 -21.22
N ALA A 169 -17.71 21.13 -20.38
CA ALA A 169 -18.30 21.37 -19.07
C ALA A 169 -19.72 21.96 -19.17
N ALA A 170 -19.96 22.89 -20.11
CA ALA A 170 -21.28 23.45 -20.35
C ALA A 170 -22.26 22.41 -20.91
N LEU A 171 -21.83 21.47 -21.76
CA LEU A 171 -22.66 20.35 -22.22
C LEU A 171 -23.14 19.48 -21.04
N ARG A 172 -22.26 19.23 -20.06
CA ARG A 172 -22.66 18.48 -18.85
C ARG A 172 -23.67 19.25 -18.01
N LEU A 173 -23.50 20.57 -17.86
CA LEU A 173 -24.48 21.41 -17.15
C LEU A 173 -25.83 21.45 -17.89
N LEU A 174 -25.82 21.55 -19.23
CA LEU A 174 -27.02 21.47 -20.04
C LEU A 174 -27.74 20.14 -19.88
N GLU A 175 -27.01 19.02 -19.82
CA GLU A 175 -27.57 17.70 -19.56
C GLU A 175 -28.20 17.59 -18.17
N ILE A 176 -27.53 18.10 -17.14
CA ILE A 176 -28.04 18.12 -15.76
C ILE A 176 -29.38 18.88 -15.71
N VAL A 177 -29.48 20.01 -16.41
CA VAL A 177 -30.72 20.81 -16.48
C VAL A 177 -31.78 20.13 -17.36
N ASP A 178 -31.43 19.52 -18.49
CA ASP A 178 -32.41 18.82 -19.35
C ASP A 178 -33.02 17.61 -18.64
N LYS A 179 -32.19 16.84 -17.92
CA LYS A 179 -32.62 15.68 -17.12
C LYS A 179 -33.38 16.07 -15.85
N GLY A 180 -33.42 17.35 -15.48
CA GLY A 180 -34.15 17.84 -14.31
C GLY A 180 -33.45 17.55 -12.97
N PHE A 181 -32.14 17.27 -12.98
CA PHE A 181 -31.38 17.08 -11.75
C PHE A 181 -31.03 18.39 -11.03
N TYR A 182 -31.29 19.53 -11.68
CA TYR A 182 -31.07 20.86 -11.13
C TYR A 182 -32.32 21.71 -11.26
N ASP A 183 -33.01 21.91 -10.14
CA ASP A 183 -34.17 22.77 -10.00
C ASP A 183 -33.93 23.82 -8.90
N PRO A 184 -33.21 24.91 -9.22
CA PRO A 184 -33.03 26.02 -8.28
C PRO A 184 -34.38 26.69 -8.00
N GLN A 185 -34.64 27.05 -6.74
CA GLN A 185 -35.84 27.82 -6.37
C GLN A 185 -35.71 29.26 -6.87
N ILE A 186 -36.04 29.49 -8.15
CA ILE A 186 -35.84 30.81 -8.78
C ILE A 186 -36.96 31.77 -8.38
N PHE A 187 -38.18 31.29 -8.13
CA PHE A 187 -39.28 32.04 -7.54
C PHE A 187 -40.31 31.06 -6.93
N LYS A 188 -40.31 30.88 -5.61
CA LYS A 188 -41.57 30.55 -4.90
C LYS A 188 -42.14 31.90 -4.43
N PRO A 189 -43.25 32.40 -4.99
CA PRO A 189 -43.98 33.44 -4.29
C PRO A 189 -44.37 32.89 -2.91
N LEU A 190 -44.17 33.70 -1.86
CA LEU A 190 -44.70 33.44 -0.52
C LEU A 190 -46.22 33.25 -0.58
#